data_AF-F9QE71-F1
#
_entry.id   AF-F9QE71-F1
#
_cell.length_a   1.000
_cell.length_b   1.000
_cell.length_c   1.000
_cell.angle_alpha   90.00
_cell.angle_beta   90.00
_cell.angle_gamma   90.00
#
_symmetry.space_group_name_H-M   'P 1'
#
loop_
_entity.id
_entity.type
_entity.pdbx_description
1 polymer ?
#
loop_
_entity_poly.entity_id
_entity_poly.type
_entity_poly.pdbx_seq_one_letter_code
_entity_poly.pdbx_strand_id
1 'polypeptide(L)'
;MSFWIYLIALIVCLVLAIFCLSLYPISMKKMRNYKQAQMIEYKKNHPKSKLTDYNATGMYVPSSLRALYNAPLILSIVFFIVAFGFLIKLIS
;
A
#
# COMPACT_ATOMS: atom_id res chain seq x y z
N MET A 1 -30.85 -13.27 14.19
CA MET A 1 -30.76 -12.03 13.40
C MET A 1 -29.29 -11.69 13.21
N SER A 2 -28.59 -12.07 12.14
CA SER A 2 -28.93 -12.95 11.02
C SER A 2 -27.61 -13.52 10.49
N PHE A 3 -27.44 -14.84 10.49
CA PHE A 3 -26.28 -15.54 9.90
C PHE A 3 -25.89 -14.96 8.52
N TRP A 4 -26.90 -14.65 7.71
CA TRP A 4 -26.79 -14.00 6.41
C TRP A 4 -26.08 -12.63 6.44
N ILE A 5 -26.26 -11.83 7.48
CA ILE A 5 -25.59 -10.52 7.62
C ILE A 5 -24.09 -10.73 7.80
N TYR A 6 -23.68 -11.68 8.66
CA TYR A 6 -22.27 -11.99 8.87
C TYR A 6 -21.63 -12.61 7.62
N LEU A 7 -22.37 -13.46 6.90
CA LEU A 7 -21.91 -14.04 5.64
C LEU A 7 -21.70 -12.95 4.57
N ILE A 8 -22.65 -12.04 4.40
CA ILE A 8 -22.53 -10.93 3.44
C ILE A 8 -21.36 -10.01 3.84
N ALA A 9 -21.26 -9.64 5.12
CA ALA A 9 -20.18 -8.80 5.62
C ALA A 9 -18.79 -9.44 5.41
N LEU A 10 -18.66 -10.75 5.63
CA LEU A 10 -17.45 -11.53 5.35
C LEU A 10 -17.05 -11.40 3.87
N ILE A 11 -17.99 -11.69 2.96
CA ILE A 11 -17.74 -11.67 1.52
C ILE A 11 -17.33 -10.26 1.08
N VAL A 12 -18.03 -9.22 1.52
CA VAL A 12 -17.71 -7.83 1.22
C VAL A 12 -16.31 -7.47 1.70
N CYS A 13 -15.95 -7.83 2.95
CA CYS A 13 -14.61 -7.55 3.49
C CYS A 13 -13.52 -8.29 2.70
N LEU A 14 -13.74 -9.54 2.30
CA LEU A 14 -12.78 -10.30 1.49
C LEU A 14 -12.59 -9.68 0.10
N VAL A 15 -13.68 -9.28 -0.56
CA VAL A 15 -13.62 -8.59 -1.86
C VAL A 15 -12.84 -7.29 -1.74
N LEU A 16 -13.10 -6.48 -0.71
CA LEU A 16 -12.35 -5.25 -0.45
C LEU A 16 -10.88 -5.52 -0.13
N ALA A 17 -10.57 -6.54 0.66
CA ALA A 17 -9.20 -6.92 0.99
C ALA A 17 -8.39 -7.28 -0.26
N ILE A 18 -8.98 -8.10 -1.15
CA ILE A 18 -8.37 -8.52 -2.41
C ILE A 18 -8.25 -7.33 -3.37
N PHE A 19 -9.27 -6.48 -3.45
CA PHE A 19 -9.23 -5.27 -4.27
C PHE A 19 -8.13 -4.30 -3.81
N CYS A 20 -8.00 -4.05 -2.51
CA CYS A 20 -6.90 -3.24 -1.98
C CYS A 20 -5.52 -3.87 -2.27
N LEU A 21 -5.41 -5.19 -2.13
CA LEU A 21 -4.15 -5.90 -2.41
C LEU A 21 -3.74 -5.82 -3.89
N SER A 22 -4.71 -5.90 -4.81
CA SER A 22 -4.45 -5.79 -6.25
C SER A 22 -3.99 -4.38 -6.67
N LEU A 23 -4.39 -3.35 -5.92
CA LEU A 23 -3.93 -1.97 -6.12
C LEU A 23 -2.52 -1.70 -5.54
N TYR A 24 -2.05 -2.51 -4.59
CA TYR A 24 -0.73 -2.35 -3.98
C TYR A 24 0.45 -2.33 -4.99
N PRO A 25 0.57 -3.27 -5.97
CA PRO A 25 1.66 -3.21 -6.95
C PRO A 25 1.64 -1.93 -7.80
N ILE A 26 0.45 -1.41 -8.12
CA ILE A 26 0.29 -0.14 -8.85
C ILE A 26 0.81 1.02 -7.99
N SER A 27 0.46 1.04 -6.71
CA SER A 27 0.93 2.03 -5.76
C SER A 27 2.46 2.01 -5.59
N MET A 28 3.05 0.82 -5.50
CA MET A 28 4.50 0.64 -5.43
C MET A 28 5.21 1.05 -6.72
N LYS A 29 4.57 0.89 -7.89
CA LYS A 29 5.07 1.45 -9.15
C LYS A 29 5.11 2.99 -9.09
N LYS A 30 4.06 3.64 -8.57
CA LYS A 30 4.05 5.11 -8.41
C LYS A 30 5.15 5.59 -7.47
N MET A 31 5.40 4.90 -6.36
CA MET A 31 6.50 5.25 -5.45
C MET A 31 7.88 5.13 -6.12
N ARG A 32 8.10 4.10 -6.95
CA ARG A 32 9.35 3.94 -7.71
C ARG A 32 9.54 5.08 -8.71
N ASN A 33 8.48 5.43 -9.44
CA ASN A 33 8.52 6.55 -10.38
C ASN A 33 8.82 7.88 -9.68
N TYR A 34 8.26 8.11 -8.49
CA TYR A 34 8.56 9.29 -7.68
C TYR A 34 10.04 9.36 -7.30
N LYS A 35 10.63 8.25 -6.83
CA LYS A 35 12.07 8.18 -6.52
C LYS A 35 12.94 8.43 -7.77
N GLN A 36 12.53 7.91 -8.92
CA GLN A 36 13.23 8.14 -10.18
C GLN A 36 13.19 9.61 -10.60
N ALA A 37 12.03 10.27 -10.49
CA ALA A 37 11.90 11.69 -10.75
C ALA A 37 12.82 12.53 -9.84
N GLN A 38 12.86 12.21 -8.55
CA GLN A 38 13.80 12.85 -7.60
C GLN A 38 15.27 12.62 -8.00
N MET A 39 15.65 11.43 -8.47
CA MET A 39 17.02 11.17 -8.96
C MET A 39 17.37 11.99 -10.19
N ILE A 40 16.43 12.15 -11.12
CA ILE A 40 16.63 12.95 -12.34
C ILE A 40 16.90 14.40 -11.96
N GLU A 41 16.10 14.95 -11.05
CA GLU A 41 16.26 16.31 -10.55
C GLU A 41 17.57 16.48 -9.75
N TYR A 42 17.90 15.51 -8.90
CA TYR A 42 19.15 15.50 -8.15
C TYR A 42 20.37 15.56 -9.07
N LYS A 43 20.39 14.74 -10.13
CA LYS A 43 21.49 14.71 -11.13
C LYS A 43 21.59 16.01 -11.92
N LYS A 44 20.44 16.64 -12.23
CA LYS A 44 20.41 17.96 -12.88
C LYS A 44 21.07 19.03 -12.02
N ASN A 45 20.80 19.00 -10.70
CA ASN A 45 21.34 19.97 -9.75
C ASN A 45 22.78 19.65 -9.31
N HIS A 46 23.21 18.39 -9.43
CA HIS A 46 24.55 17.91 -9.04
C HIS A 46 25.22 17.14 -10.19
N PRO A 47 25.59 17.82 -11.29
CA PRO A 47 26.09 17.16 -12.50
C PRO A 47 27.44 16.44 -12.30
N LYS A 48 28.20 16.80 -11.26
CA LYS A 48 29.48 16.14 -10.89
C LYS A 48 29.29 14.93 -9.95
N SER A 49 28.08 14.68 -9.47
CA SER A 49 27.82 13.58 -8.54
C SER A 49 27.91 12.25 -9.28
N LYS A 50 28.74 11.34 -8.75
CA LYS A 50 28.85 9.96 -9.25
C LYS A 50 27.80 9.04 -8.62
N LEU A 51 26.91 9.57 -7.78
CA LEU A 51 25.90 8.78 -7.08
C LEU A 51 24.82 8.30 -8.05
N THR A 52 24.73 6.98 -8.19
CA THR A 52 23.71 6.30 -8.99
C THR A 52 22.53 5.84 -8.14
N ASP A 53 22.77 5.59 -6.86
CA ASP A 53 21.80 4.99 -5.95
C ASP A 53 21.05 6.04 -5.15
N TYR A 54 19.72 5.94 -5.17
CA TYR A 54 18.83 6.83 -4.41
C TYR A 54 19.18 6.88 -2.92
N ASN A 55 19.44 5.73 -2.31
CA ASN A 55 19.75 5.64 -0.88
C ASN A 55 21.05 6.36 -0.51
N ALA A 56 22.01 6.45 -1.44
CA ALA A 56 23.28 7.14 -1.22
C ALA A 56 23.16 8.67 -1.29
N THR A 57 22.08 9.19 -1.86
CA THR A 57 21.85 10.65 -1.98
C THR A 57 21.32 11.29 -0.70
N GLY A 58 20.92 10.50 0.30
CA GLY A 58 20.24 11.00 1.50
C GLY A 58 18.81 11.50 1.27
N MET A 59 18.31 11.44 0.03
CA MET A 59 16.92 11.76 -0.28
C MET A 59 15.97 10.75 0.34
N TYR A 60 14.78 11.22 0.71
CA TYR A 60 13.73 10.38 1.26
C TYR A 60 12.38 10.68 0.61
N VAL A 61 11.52 9.67 0.60
CA VAL A 61 10.11 9.85 0.25
C VAL A 61 9.41 10.43 1.49
N PRO A 62 8.70 11.56 1.37
CA PRO A 62 7.94 12.14 2.45
C PRO A 62 7.05 11.11 3.16
N SER A 63 6.93 11.25 4.49
CA SER A 63 6.16 10.32 5.32
C SER A 63 4.71 10.17 4.87
N SER A 64 4.07 11.27 4.47
CA SER A 64 2.71 11.30 3.91
C SER A 64 2.59 10.49 2.62
N LEU A 65 3.56 10.62 1.70
CA LEU A 65 3.58 9.85 0.46
C LEU A 65 3.83 8.36 0.71
N ARG A 66 4.72 8.01 1.66
CA ARG A 66 4.92 6.60 2.05
C ARG A 66 3.65 6.00 2.65
N ALA A 67 2.94 6.75 3.49
CA ALA A 67 1.67 6.32 4.06
C ALA A 67 0.63 6.09 2.95
N LEU A 68 0.51 7.04 2.02
CA LEU A 68 -0.39 6.94 0.87
C LEU A 68 -0.06 5.72 0.00
N TYR A 69 1.23 5.50 -0.30
CA TYR A 69 1.63 4.40 -1.17
C TYR A 69 1.47 3.02 -0.51
N ASN A 70 1.62 2.92 0.81
CA ASN A 70 1.39 1.69 1.56
C ASN A 70 -0.07 1.48 2.00
N ALA A 71 -0.93 2.50 1.87
CA ALA A 71 -2.33 2.44 2.29
C ALA A 71 -3.09 1.23 1.72
N PRO A 72 -2.93 0.83 0.43
CA PRO A 72 -3.62 -0.35 -0.09
C PRO A 72 -3.24 -1.65 0.64
N LEU A 73 -1.96 -1.81 1.02
CA LEU A 73 -1.50 -2.97 1.79
C LEU A 73 -2.05 -2.94 3.21
N ILE A 74 -1.97 -1.79 3.88
CA ILE A 74 -2.47 -1.63 5.25
C ILE A 74 -3.97 -1.89 5.31
N LEU A 75 -4.75 -1.30 4.40
CA LEU A 75 -6.19 -1.51 4.30
C LEU A 75 -6.53 -2.97 3.99
N SER A 76 -5.77 -3.63 3.11
CA SER A 76 -5.96 -5.06 2.84
C SER A 76 -5.80 -5.91 4.10
N ILE A 77 -4.75 -5.68 4.88
CA ILE A 77 -4.51 -6.37 6.16
C ILE A 77 -5.66 -6.11 7.14
N VAL A 78 -6.09 -4.85 7.29
CA VAL A 78 -7.22 -4.49 8.16
C VAL A 78 -8.50 -5.21 7.75
N PHE A 79 -8.82 -5.24 6.45
CA PHE A 79 -10.00 -5.96 5.96
C PHE A 79 -9.91 -7.47 6.17
N PHE A 80 -8.72 -8.08 6.05
CA PHE A 80 -8.54 -9.49 6.40
C PHE A 80 -8.77 -9.77 7.89
N ILE A 81 -8.27 -8.91 8.78
CA ILE A 81 -8.49 -9.04 10.23
C ILE A 81 -9.99 -8.94 10.55
N VAL A 82 -10.69 -7.96 9.95
CA VAL A 82 -12.13 -7.78 10.13
C VAL A 82 -12.91 -8.97 9.57
N ALA A 83 -12.56 -9.46 8.37
CA ALA A 83 -13.16 -10.67 7.79
C ALA A 83 -12.98 -11.88 8.71
N PHE A 84 -11.80 -12.06 9.30
CA PHE A 84 -11.56 -13.13 10.26
C PHE A 84 -12.44 -13.01 11.51
N GLY A 85 -12.65 -11.79 12.02
CA GLY A 85 -13.60 -11.54 13.12
C GLY A 85 -15.03 -11.97 12.78
N PHE A 86 -15.50 -11.68 11.56
CA PHE A 86 -16.81 -12.15 11.09
C PHE A 86 -16.87 -13.67 10.91
N LEU A 87 -15.79 -14.30 10.45
CA LEU A 87 -15.71 -15.75 10.32
C LEU A 87 -15.88 -16.44 11.67
N ILE A 88 -15.21 -15.97 12.72
CA ILE A 88 -15.36 -16.52 14.08
C ILE A 88 -16.82 -16.41 14.54
N LYS A 89 -17.46 -15.26 14.30
CA LYS A 89 -18.88 -15.04 14.65
C LYS A 89 -19.87 -15.86 13.81
N LEU A 90 -19.45 -16.37 12.65
CA LEU A 90 -20.27 -17.24 11.81
C LEU A 90 -20.24 -18.70 12.27
N ILE A 91 -19.12 -19.12 12.84
CA ILE A 91 -18.87 -20.51 13.28
C ILE A 91 -19.30 -20.73 14.74
N SER A 92 -19.14 -19.71 15.60
CA SER A 92 -19.59 -19.72 17.00
C SER A 92 -21.09 -19.47 17.13
#